data_AF-A0A3B0LYY5-F1
#
_entry.id   AF-A0A3B0LYY5-F1
#
_cell.length_a   1.000
_cell.length_b   1.000
_cell.length_c   1.000
_cell.angle_alpha   90.00
_cell.angle_beta   90.00
_cell.angle_gamma   90.00
#
_symmetry.space_group_name_H-M   'P 1'
#
loop_
_entity.id
_entity.type
_entity.pdbx_description
1 polymer ?
#
loop_
_entity_poly.entity_id
_entity_poly.type
_entity_poly.pdbx_seq_one_letter_code
_entity_poly.pdbx_strand_id
1 'polypeptide(L)' 'MTLLLWRVKKGIEQKLLPFFIQSEVFWKWAIQTSSGSLSPRTKFKSLAELDISLKSQNEQQKQVILF' A
#
# COMPACT_ATOMS: atom_id res chain seq x y z
N MET A 1 1.70 25.60 14.95
CA MET A 1 1.50 24.14 15.10
C MET A 1 0.99 23.60 13.76
N THR A 2 1.88 23.35 12.81
CA THR A 2 1.47 22.87 11.48
C THR A 2 1.26 21.36 11.53
N LEU A 3 0.01 20.92 11.52
CA LEU A 3 -0.33 19.51 11.36
C LEU A 3 0.14 19.06 9.98
N LEU A 4 1.19 18.24 9.93
CA LEU A 4 1.59 17.50 8.74
C LEU A 4 0.50 16.46 8.44
N LEU A 5 -0.54 16.87 7.72
CA LEU A 5 -1.47 15.94 7.09
C LEU A 5 -0.71 15.19 5.99
N TRP A 6 -0.30 13.96 6.27
CA TRP A 6 0.12 13.01 5.24
C TRP A 6 -1.06 12.81 4.28
N ARG A 7 -1.10 13.58 3.19
CA ARG A 7 -2.12 13.44 2.15
C ARG A 7 -1.80 12.19 1.35
N VAL A 8 -2.68 11.19 1.43
CA VAL A 8 -2.72 10.11 0.45
C VAL A 8 -2.93 10.71 -0.94
N LYS A 9 -2.23 10.17 -1.93
CA LYS A 9 -2.36 10.58 -3.33
C LYS A 9 -3.83 10.49 -3.74
N LYS A 10 -4.35 11.50 -4.47
CA LYS A 10 -5.72 11.48 -4.99
C LYS A 10 -5.94 10.20 -5.84
N GLY A 11 -7.08 9.54 -5.67
CA GLY A 11 -7.48 8.37 -6.48
C GLY A 11 -7.41 7.00 -5.78
N ILE A 12 -6.94 6.95 -4.53
CA ILE A 12 -6.95 5.74 -3.70
C ILE A 12 -7.92 5.95 -2.54
N GLU A 13 -8.84 5.01 -2.37
CA GLU A 13 -9.71 4.95 -1.20
C GLU A 13 -8.90 4.52 0.04
N GLN A 14 -8.79 5.40 1.03
CA GLN A 14 -7.88 5.20 2.16
C GLN A 14 -8.28 3.99 3.02
N LYS A 15 -9.57 3.69 3.09
CA LYS A 15 -10.07 2.54 3.84
C LYS A 15 -9.57 1.20 3.29
N LEU A 16 -9.11 1.16 2.03
CA LEU A 16 -8.53 -0.04 1.42
C LEU A 16 -7.04 -0.25 1.75
N LEU A 17 -6.33 0.75 2.27
CA LEU A 17 -4.89 0.65 2.57
C LEU A 17 -4.53 -0.55 3.47
N PRO A 18 -5.23 -0.83 4.59
CA PRO A 18 -4.91 -1.96 5.44
C PRO A 18 -5.01 -3.31 4.70
N PHE A 19 -6.03 -3.47 3.86
CA PHE A 19 -6.23 -4.67 3.05
C PHE A 19 -5.14 -4.82 1.99
N PHE A 20 -4.74 -3.72 1.37
CA PHE A 20 -3.64 -3.71 0.43
C PHE A 20 -2.32 -4.12 1.09
N ILE A 21 -2.00 -3.57 2.26
CA ILE A 21 -0.78 -3.92 3.01
C ILE A 21 -0.78 -5.41 3.42
N GLN A 22 -1.95 -6.00 3.68
CA GLN A 22 -2.08 -7.42 3.99
C GLN A 22 -2.13 -8.33 2.75
N SER A 23 -2.16 -7.76 1.54
CA SER A 23 -2.24 -8.55 0.32
C SER A 23 -0.96 -9.34 0.04
N GLU A 24 -1.12 -10.49 -0.62
CA GLU A 24 0.02 -11.33 -1.01
C GLU A 24 0.98 -10.61 -1.97
N VAL A 25 0.45 -9.78 -2.87
CA VAL A 25 1.25 -8.98 -3.83
C VAL A 25 2.18 -8.02 -3.09
N PHE A 26 1.67 -7.33 -2.07
CA PHE A 26 2.48 -6.41 -1.26
C PHE A 26 3.61 -7.14 -0.53
N TRP A 27 3.31 -8.26 0.14
CA TRP A 27 4.32 -9.02 0.87
C TRP A 27 5.35 -9.69 -0.04
N LYS A 28 4.94 -10.23 -1.20
CA LYS A 28 5.87 -10.77 -2.20
C LYS A 28 6.88 -9.71 -2.64
N TRP A 29 6.41 -8.52 -2.97
CA TRP A 29 7.27 -7.40 -3.35
C TRP A 29 8.20 -6.96 -2.21
N ALA A 30 7.65 -6.86 -0.99
CA ALA A 30 8.42 -6.49 0.19
C ALA A 30 9.56 -7.47 0.44
N ILE A 31 9.31 -8.78 0.34
CA ILE A 31 10.32 -9.83 0.51
C ILE A 31 11.35 -9.78 -0.62
N GLN A 32 10.91 -9.68 -1.87
CA GLN A 32 11.79 -9.62 -3.04
C GLN A 32 12.77 -8.44 -2.99
N THR A 33 12.33 -7.30 -2.48
CA THR A 33 13.14 -6.06 -2.38
C THR A 33 13.81 -5.88 -1.02
N SER A 34 13.67 -6.86 -0.11
CA SER A 34 14.28 -6.81 1.20
C SER A 34 15.79 -7.02 1.13
N SER A 35 16.50 -6.66 2.20
CA SER A 35 17.94 -6.88 2.32
C SER A 35 18.33 -7.30 3.73
N GLY A 36 19.38 -8.12 3.83
CA GLY A 36 19.91 -8.68 5.08
C GLY A 36 19.52 -10.14 5.30
N SER A 37 20.43 -10.91 5.91
CA SER A 37 20.31 -12.38 6.05
C SER A 37 19.53 -12.82 7.29
N LEU A 38 19.90 -12.30 8.47
CA LEU A 38 19.34 -12.75 9.76
C LEU A 38 18.00 -12.12 10.12
N SER A 39 17.70 -10.95 9.55
CA SER A 39 16.33 -10.45 9.49
C SER A 39 16.24 -9.54 8.27
N PRO A 40 15.58 -9.94 7.20
CA PRO A 40 15.41 -9.07 6.04
C PRO A 40 14.60 -7.84 6.44
N ARG A 41 15.06 -6.66 6.03
CA ARG A 41 14.31 -5.41 6.16
C ARG A 41 14.08 -4.80 4.80
N THR A 42 12.94 -4.15 4.66
CA THR A 42 12.56 -3.47 3.41
C THR A 42 12.60 -1.97 3.61
N LYS A 43 13.13 -1.25 2.63
CA LYS A 43 13.15 0.21 2.61
C LYS A 43 11.80 0.71 2.08
N PHE A 44 11.22 1.73 2.70
CA PHE A 44 9.99 2.36 2.19
C PHE A 44 10.10 2.84 0.75
N LYS A 45 11.30 3.28 0.33
CA LYS A 45 11.56 3.65 -1.06
C LYS A 45 11.29 2.50 -2.03
N SER A 46 11.71 1.28 -1.69
CA SER A 46 11.46 0.10 -2.51
C SER A 46 9.98 -0.31 -2.51
N LEU A 47 9.28 -0.18 -1.38
CA LEU A 47 7.82 -0.42 -1.33
C LEU A 47 7.04 0.56 -2.22
N ALA A 48 7.49 1.81 -2.30
CA ALA A 48 6.85 2.84 -3.12
C ALA A 48 7.02 2.61 -4.64
N GLU A 49 7.92 1.71 -5.05
CA GLU A 49 8.15 1.32 -6.45
C GLU A 49 7.23 0.18 -6.91
N LEU A 50 6.41 -0.38 -6.01
CA LEU A 50 5.40 -1.38 -6.36
C LEU A 50 4.35 -0.78 -7.29
N ASP A 51 4.33 -1.25 -8.54
CA ASP A 51 3.32 -0.86 -9.52
C ASP A 51 2.11 -1.80 -9.48
N ILE A 52 0.91 -1.21 -9.42
CA ILE A 52 -0.35 -1.93 -9.34
C ILE A 52 -1.41 -1.22 -10.18
N SER A 53 -2.26 -2.01 -10.84
CA SER A 53 -3.45 -1.48 -11.48
C SER A 53 -4.54 -1.26 -10.42
N LEU A 54 -5.03 -0.03 -10.32
CA LEU A 54 -6.14 0.33 -9.44
C LEU A 54 -7.43 0.36 -10.24
N LYS A 55 -8.50 -0.17 -9.65
CA LYS A 55 -9.86 0.00 -10.15
C LYS A 55 -10.29 1.47 -10.06
N SER A 56 -11.39 1.82 -10.74
CA SER A 56 -11.94 3.16 -10.62
C SER A 56 -12.34 3.50 -9.17
N GLN A 57 -12.34 4.77 -8.80
CA GLN A 57 -12.64 5.20 -7.43
C GLN A 57 -14.04 4.75 -6.96
N ASN A 58 -15.03 4.76 -7.86
CA ASN A 58 -16.39 4.28 -7.55
C ASN A 58 -16.41 2.78 -7.21
N GLU A 59 -15.59 1.97 -7.88
CA GLU A 59 -15.50 0.53 -7.59
C GLU A 59 -14.78 0.28 -6.26
N GLN A 60 -13.71 1.03 -5.98
CA GLN A 60 -13.00 0.95 -4.70
C GLN A 60 -13.96 1.24 -3.52
N GLN A 61 -14.80 2.27 -3.64
CA GLN A 61 -15.77 2.65 -2.62
C GLN A 61 -16.83 1.56 -2.38
N LYS A 62 -17.29 0.88 -3.44
CA LYS A 62 -18.22 -0.26 -3.30
C LYS A 62 -17.60 -1.42 -2.54
N GLN A 63 -16.31 -1.68 -2.76
CA GLN A 63 -15.61 -2.76 -2.06
C GLN A 63 -15.44 -2.47 -0.57
N VAL A 64 -15.21 -1.21 -0.18
CA VAL A 64 -15.16 -0.82 1.23
C VAL A 64 -16.46 -1.12 1.98
N ILE A 65 -17.62 -1.01 1.33
CA ILE A 65 -18.92 -1.24 1.99
C ILE A 65 -19.16 -2.73 2.29
N LEU A 66 -18.42 -3.63 1.62
CA LEU A 66 -18.57 -5.08 1.78
C LEU A 66 -17.76 -5.67 2.96
N PHE A 67 -16.85 -4.89 3.55
CA PHE A 67 -16.00 -5.28 4.68
C PHE A 67 -16.42 -4.54 5.95
#